data_AF-A0A8T5EXP7-F1
#
_entry.id   AF-A0A8T5EXP7-F1
#
_cell.length_a   1.000
_cell.length_b   1.000
_cell.length_c   1.000
_cell.angle_alpha   90.00
_cell.angle_beta   90.00
_cell.angle_gamma   90.00
#
_symmetry.space_group_name_H-M   'P 1'
#
loop_
_entity.id
_entity.type
_entity.pdbx_description
1 polymer ?
#
loop_
_entity_poly.entity_id
_entity_poly.type
_entity_poly.pdbx_seq_one_letter_code
_entity_poly.pdbx_strand_id
1 'polypeptide(L)'
;MGLDFIAIQLIGIGYGIGMFYLAFDSWKRHQLTKGDFTVWSLAWLGFTLALIFPNIITRVREVLHIGGGQVPFFTIAGFMFLTGIVFYLYQKVRINSRKLEQIVQKIAWDKIKTR
;
A
#
# COMPACT_ATOMS: atom_id res chain seq x y z
N MET A 1 26.87 7.82 14.64
CA MET A 1 26.00 8.41 13.60
C MET A 1 26.67 8.08 12.27
N GLY A 2 26.31 7.00 11.56
CA GLY A 2 27.25 6.53 10.52
C GLY A 2 26.73 5.65 9.38
N LEU A 3 26.02 4.55 9.64
CA LEU A 3 25.69 3.59 8.57
C LEU A 3 24.23 3.13 8.60
N ASP A 4 23.69 2.92 9.79
CA ASP A 4 22.33 2.39 10.01
C ASP A 4 21.25 3.33 9.45
N PHE A 5 21.49 4.64 9.59
CA PHE A 5 20.58 5.67 9.10
C PHE A 5 20.54 5.73 7.56
N ILE A 6 21.71 5.58 6.92
CA ILE A 6 21.84 5.61 5.46
C ILE A 6 21.26 4.32 4.85
N ALA A 7 21.48 3.17 5.50
CA ALA A 7 20.91 1.89 5.08
C ALA A 7 19.38 1.92 5.09
N ILE A 8 18.77 2.46 6.14
CA ILE A 8 17.31 2.63 6.24
C ILE A 8 16.78 3.58 5.17
N GLN A 9 17.48 4.70 4.92
CA GLN A 9 17.07 5.63 3.87
C GLN A 9 17.16 5.02 2.47
N LEU A 10 18.25 4.31 2.15
CA LEU A 10 18.42 3.63 0.87
C LEU A 10 17.34 2.56 0.64
N ILE A 11 17.04 1.78 1.68
CA ILE A 11 15.98 0.76 1.63
C ILE A 11 14.60 1.41 1.51
N GLY A 12 14.37 2.52 2.21
CA GLY A 12 13.14 3.29 2.10
C GLY A 12 12.92 3.89 0.72
N ILE A 13 13.97 4.43 0.09
CA ILE A 13 13.92 4.95 -1.28
C ILE A 13 13.67 3.82 -2.28
N GLY A 14 14.41 2.71 -2.17
CA GLY A 14 14.23 1.55 -3.05
C GLY A 14 12.81 0.96 -2.96
N TYR A 15 12.28 0.87 -1.75
CA TYR A 15 10.90 0.44 -1.52
C TYR A 15 9.87 1.44 -2.03
N GLY A 16 10.06 2.74 -1.77
CA GLY A 16 9.20 3.80 -2.28
C GLY A 16 9.10 3.74 -3.80
N ILE A 17 10.23 3.63 -4.51
CA ILE A 17 10.28 3.49 -5.96
C ILE A 17 9.61 2.19 -6.43
N GLY A 18 9.92 1.06 -5.79
CA GLY A 18 9.33 -0.24 -6.13
C GLY A 18 7.81 -0.25 -5.97
N MET A 19 7.30 0.36 -4.90
CA MET A 19 5.86 0.43 -4.62
C MET A 19 5.15 1.46 -5.49
N PHE A 20 5.80 2.55 -5.84
CA PHE A 20 5.30 3.50 -6.83
C PHE A 20 5.21 2.84 -8.22
N TYR A 21 6.21 2.03 -8.59
CA TYR A 21 6.19 1.24 -9.82
C TYR A 21 5.06 0.20 -9.81
N LEU A 22 4.87 -0.52 -8.70
CA LEU A 22 3.75 -1.47 -8.57
C LEU A 22 2.40 -0.77 -8.60
N ALA A 23 2.26 0.42 -8.00
CA ALA A 23 1.07 1.24 -8.13
C ALA A 23 0.83 1.65 -9.59
N PHE A 24 1.88 2.02 -10.31
CA PHE A 24 1.81 2.40 -11.72
C PHE A 24 1.48 1.22 -12.65
N ASP A 25 2.06 0.03 -12.43
CA ASP A 25 1.70 -1.19 -13.17
C ASP A 25 0.24 -1.58 -12.90
N SER A 26 -0.19 -1.43 -11.65
CA SER A 26 -1.58 -1.65 -11.23
C SER A 26 -2.57 -0.69 -11.89
N TRP A 27 -2.19 0.58 -12.09
CA TRP A 27 -2.93 1.52 -12.96
C TRP A 27 -2.98 0.98 -14.39
N LYS A 28 -1.82 0.66 -14.96
CA LYS A 28 -1.69 0.32 -16.39
C LYS A 28 -2.51 -0.90 -16.77
N ARG A 29 -2.75 -1.83 -15.86
CA ARG A 29 -3.61 -3.02 -16.06
C ARG A 29 -5.11 -2.74 -16.08
N HIS A 30 -5.58 -1.48 -15.93
CA HIS A 30 -6.99 -1.07 -16.10
C HIS A 30 -8.03 -1.80 -15.25
N GLN A 31 -7.62 -2.56 -14.22
CA GLN A 31 -8.54 -3.29 -13.34
C GLN A 31 -8.99 -2.49 -12.11
N LEU A 32 -8.40 -1.32 -11.87
CA LEU A 32 -8.69 -0.42 -10.75
C LEU A 32 -9.32 0.89 -11.21
N THR A 33 -10.19 1.44 -10.37
CA THR A 33 -10.85 2.73 -10.60
C THR A 33 -9.83 3.85 -10.43
N LYS A 34 -9.96 4.97 -11.16
CA LYS A 34 -9.07 6.15 -11.00
C LYS A 34 -8.94 6.63 -9.54
N GLY A 35 -10.00 6.46 -8.74
CA GLY A 35 -9.99 6.75 -7.29
C GLY A 35 -9.10 5.82 -6.48
N ASP A 36 -9.12 4.51 -6.76
CA ASP A 36 -8.32 3.50 -6.04
C ASP A 36 -6.82 3.76 -6.24
N PHE A 37 -6.42 4.16 -7.45
CA PHE A 37 -5.03 4.56 -7.72
C PHE A 37 -4.61 5.78 -6.91
N THR A 38 -5.46 6.81 -6.83
CA THR A 38 -5.13 8.07 -6.15
C THR A 38 -4.92 7.85 -4.65
N VAL A 39 -5.77 7.04 -4.01
CA VAL A 39 -5.65 6.69 -2.59
C VAL A 39 -4.34 5.93 -2.34
N TRP A 40 -4.03 4.93 -3.16
CA TRP A 40 -2.80 4.15 -3.00
C TRP A 40 -1.55 4.96 -3.32
N SER A 41 -1.59 5.84 -4.31
CA SER A 41 -0.50 6.79 -4.61
C SER A 41 -0.22 7.71 -3.44
N LEU A 42 -1.26 8.28 -2.81
CA LEU A 42 -1.14 9.08 -1.59
C LEU A 42 -0.58 8.27 -0.42
N ALA A 43 -1.03 7.03 -0.24
CA ALA A 43 -0.52 6.13 0.79
C ALA A 43 0.98 5.85 0.59
N TRP A 44 1.41 5.55 -0.63
CA TRP A 44 2.83 5.30 -0.94
C TRP A 44 3.69 6.55 -0.78
N LEU A 45 3.19 7.72 -1.19
CA LEU A 45 3.85 9.00 -0.95
C LEU A 45 4.02 9.27 0.55
N GLY A 46 2.95 9.07 1.34
CA GLY A 46 2.99 9.21 2.79
C GLY A 46 3.98 8.24 3.44
N PHE A 47 4.00 6.98 2.99
CA PHE A 47 4.94 5.97 3.49
C PHE A 47 6.40 6.32 3.15
N THR A 48 6.64 6.78 1.93
CA THR A 48 7.98 7.19 1.47
C THR A 48 8.46 8.41 2.24
N LEU A 49 7.59 9.41 2.47
CA LEU A 49 7.91 10.58 3.29
C LEU A 49 8.20 10.18 4.74
N ALA A 50 7.42 9.27 5.33
CA ALA A 50 7.68 8.76 6.68
C ALA A 50 9.05 8.05 6.78
N LEU A 51 9.45 7.30 5.74
CA LEU A 51 10.74 6.62 5.68
C LEU A 51 11.93 7.57 5.47
N ILE A 52 11.77 8.63 4.66
CA ILE A 52 12.82 9.64 4.41
C ILE A 52 13.02 10.55 5.62
N PHE A 53 11.93 10.89 6.33
CA PHE A 53 11.93 11.77 7.49
C PHE A 53 11.70 10.99 8.80
N PRO A 54 12.75 10.44 9.43
CA PRO A 54 12.64 9.72 10.69
C PRO A 54 12.12 10.59 11.86
N ASN A 55 12.19 11.92 11.72
CA ASN A 55 11.56 12.88 12.64
C ASN A 55 10.03 12.73 12.70
N ILE A 56 9.38 12.27 11.62
CA ILE A 56 7.94 12.01 11.60
C ILE A 56 7.63 10.74 12.42
N ILE A 57 8.44 9.68 12.23
CA ILE A 57 8.25 8.42 12.95
C ILE A 57 8.49 8.58 14.45
N THR A 58 9.49 9.38 14.84
CA THR A 58 9.77 9.70 16.25
C THR A 58 8.63 10.51 16.87
N ARG A 59 8.09 11.52 16.19
CA ARG A 59 6.93 12.29 16.67
C ARG A 59 5.67 11.44 16.83
N VAL A 60 5.40 10.53 15.89
CA VAL A 60 4.27 9.59 16.00
C VAL A 60 4.46 8.63 17.18
N ARG A 61 5.69 8.17 17.43
CA ARG A 61 6.01 7.32 18.59
C ARG A 61 5.84 8.05 19.92
N GLU A 62 6.22 9.32 20.00
CA GLU A 62 5.99 10.15 21.19
C GLU A 62 4.49 10.28 21.49
N VAL A 63 3.67 10.55 20.47
CA VAL A 63 2.20 10.62 20.62
C VAL A 63 1.61 9.28 21.07
N LEU A 64 2.17 8.16 20.61
CA LEU A 64 1.70 6.82 20.97
C LEU A 64 2.34 6.26 22.25
N HIS A 65 3.20 7.03 22.95
CA HIS A 65 3.97 6.59 24.12
C HIS A 65 4.75 5.26 23.92
N ILE A 66 5.17 4.97 22.69
CA ILE A 66 5.97 3.78 22.38
C ILE A 66 7.44 4.14 22.63
N GLY A 67 8.06 3.50 23.63
CA GLY A 67 9.36 3.84 24.24
C GLY A 67 10.46 4.39 23.31
N GLY A 68 11.18 5.38 23.83
CA GLY A 68 12.16 6.26 23.17
C GLY A 68 13.48 5.60 22.74
N GLY A 69 13.40 4.60 21.86
CA GLY A 69 14.54 4.04 21.13
C GLY A 69 14.44 4.25 19.63
N GLN A 70 15.54 4.00 18.91
CA GLN A 70 15.52 3.92 17.45
C GLN A 70 14.53 2.84 17.00
N VAL A 71 13.91 3.03 15.84
CA VAL A 71 13.03 2.00 15.25
C VAL A 71 13.94 0.85 14.81
N PRO A 72 13.75 -0.38 15.32
CA PRO A 72 14.54 -1.51 14.86
C PRO A 72 14.34 -1.71 13.37
N PHE A 73 15.42 -2.00 12.65
CA PHE A 73 15.39 -2.31 11.22
C PHE A 73 14.30 -3.35 10.87
N PHE A 74 14.17 -4.38 11.71
CA PHE A 74 13.18 -5.44 11.56
C PHE A 74 11.74 -4.93 11.60
N THR A 75 11.44 -3.90 12.40
CA THR A 75 10.12 -3.30 12.48
C THR A 75 9.78 -2.55 11.18
N ILE A 76 10.74 -1.81 10.64
CA ILE A 76 10.58 -1.10 9.35
C ILE A 76 10.36 -2.10 8.23
N ALA A 77 11.21 -3.14 8.15
CA ALA A 77 11.09 -4.21 7.18
C ALA A 77 9.75 -4.95 7.29
N GLY A 78 9.29 -5.22 8.52
CA GLY A 78 7.99 -5.82 8.78
C GLY A 78 6.84 -4.96 8.26
N PHE A 79 6.84 -3.65 8.55
CA PHE A 79 5.83 -2.73 8.02
C PHE A 79 5.85 -2.65 6.49
N MET A 80 7.02 -2.61 5.86
CA MET A 80 7.17 -2.62 4.41
C MET A 80 6.59 -3.89 3.78
N PHE A 81 6.86 -5.05 4.39
CA PHE A 81 6.33 -6.32 3.91
C PHE A 81 4.80 -6.40 4.08
N LEU A 82 4.31 -6.01 5.26
CA LEU A 82 2.89 -6.08 5.62
C LEU A 82 2.04 -5.15 4.74
N THR A 83 2.51 -3.92 4.52
CA THR A 83 1.83 -2.97 3.62
C THR A 83 1.84 -3.43 2.16
N GLY A 84 2.91 -4.09 1.71
CA GLY A 84 2.96 -4.72 0.39
C GLY A 84 1.95 -5.87 0.24
N ILE A 85 1.82 -6.71 1.26
CA ILE A 85 0.80 -7.77 1.28
C ILE A 85 -0.61 -7.16 1.28
N VAL A 86 -0.87 -6.14 2.10
CA VAL A 86 -2.19 -5.49 2.15
C VAL A 86 -2.54 -4.89 0.79
N PHE A 87 -1.57 -4.28 0.11
CA PHE A 87 -1.78 -3.77 -1.25
C PHE A 87 -2.11 -4.88 -2.24
N TYR A 88 -1.35 -5.96 -2.24
CA TYR A 88 -1.61 -7.11 -3.09
C TYR A 88 -2.99 -7.74 -2.81
N LEU A 89 -3.34 -7.89 -1.54
CA LEU A 89 -4.62 -8.42 -1.10
C LEU A 89 -5.77 -7.51 -1.55
N TYR A 90 -5.60 -6.19 -1.39
CA TYR A 90 -6.58 -5.21 -1.84
C TYR A 90 -6.87 -5.33 -3.34
N GLN A 91 -5.83 -5.48 -4.16
CA GLN A 91 -6.00 -5.70 -5.60
C GLN A 91 -6.81 -6.97 -5.89
N LYS A 92 -6.45 -8.10 -5.26
CA LYS A 92 -7.16 -9.37 -5.43
C LYS A 92 -8.62 -9.29 -5.02
N VAL A 93 -8.90 -8.67 -3.87
CA VAL A 93 -10.27 -8.46 -3.38
C VAL A 93 -11.06 -7.61 -4.36
N ARG A 94 -10.51 -6.48 -4.83
CA ARG A 94 -11.19 -5.59 -5.77
C ARG A 94 -11.54 -6.27 -7.10
N ILE A 95 -10.62 -7.07 -7.64
CA ILE A 95 -10.85 -7.87 -8.86
C ILE A 95 -11.96 -8.90 -8.63
N ASN A 96 -11.93 -9.60 -7.50
CA ASN A 96 -12.95 -10.59 -7.17
C ASN A 96 -14.33 -9.95 -6.97
N SER A 97 -14.42 -8.80 -6.29
CA SER A 97 -15.67 -8.07 -6.12
C SER A 97 -16.29 -7.67 -7.46
N ARG A 98 -15.48 -7.17 -8.41
CA ARG A 98 -15.96 -6.82 -9.76
C ARG A 98 -16.44 -8.04 -10.55
N LYS A 99 -15.74 -9.16 -10.46
CA LYS A 99 -16.16 -10.40 -11.12
C LYS A 99 -17.48 -10.92 -10.55
N LEU A 100 -17.63 -10.88 -9.22
CA LEU A 100 -18.88 -11.24 -8.55
C LEU A 100 -20.04 -10.35 -8.99
N GLU A 101 -19.81 -9.03 -9.06
CA GLU A 101 -20.82 -8.07 -9.53
C GLU A 101 -21.29 -8.39 -10.95
N GLN A 102 -20.36 -8.68 -11.88
CA GLN A 102 -20.70 -9.08 -13.24
C GLN A 102 -21.47 -10.40 -13.32
N ILE A 103 -21.11 -11.38 -12.48
CA ILE A 103 -21.80 -12.67 -12.41
C ILE A 103 -23.24 -12.47 -11.91
N VAL A 104 -23.42 -11.75 -10.82
CA VAL A 104 -24.75 -11.46 -10.25
C VAL A 104 -25.59 -10.66 -11.24
N GLN A 105 -25.01 -9.68 -11.93
CA GLN A 105 -25.69 -8.91 -12.96
C GLN A 105 -26.16 -9.79 -14.11
N LYS A 106 -25.31 -10.70 -14.63
CA LYS A 106 -25.71 -11.67 -15.66
C LYS A 106 -26.87 -12.56 -15.21
N ILE A 107 -26.78 -13.12 -14.00
CA ILE A 107 -27.85 -13.97 -13.44
C ILE A 107 -29.17 -13.20 -13.35
N ALA A 108 -29.14 -11.94 -12.95
CA ALA A 108 -30.33 -11.10 -12.87
C ALA A 108 -30.94 -10.83 -14.25
N TRP A 109 -30.14 -10.50 -15.26
CA TRP A 109 -30.60 -10.31 -16.63
C TRP A 109 -31.19 -11.58 -17.24
N ASP A 110 -30.53 -12.73 -17.04
CA ASP A 110 -31.02 -14.02 -17.53
C ASP A 110 -32.37 -14.35 -16.88
N LYS A 111 -32.53 -14.11 -15.57
CA LYS A 111 -33.79 -14.33 -14.87
C LYS A 111 -34.94 -13.45 -15.38
N ILE A 112 -34.67 -12.21 -15.78
CA ILE A 112 -35.67 -11.30 -16.36
C ILE A 112 -36.06 -11.75 -17.76
N LYS A 113 -35.13 -12.29 -18.56
CA LYS A 113 -35.38 -12.72 -19.94
C LYS A 113 -36.21 -14.01 -20.04
N THR A 114 -36.21 -14.85 -19.01
CA THR A 114 -36.96 -16.12 -18.98
C THR A 114 -38.40 -15.97 -18.47
N ARG A 115 -38.88 -14.76 -18.21
CA ARG A 115 -40.25 -14.46 -17.75
C ARG A 115 -40.98 -13.62 -18.78
#